data_AF-A0A7J9SIU5-F1
#
_entry.id   AF-A0A7J9SIU5-F1
#
_cell.length_a   1.000
_cell.length_b   1.000
_cell.length_c   1.000
_cell.angle_alpha   90.00
_cell.angle_beta   90.00
_cell.angle_gamma   90.00
#
_symmetry.space_group_name_H-M   'P 1'
#
loop_
_entity.id
_entity.type
_entity.pdbx_description
1 polymer ?
#
loop_
_entity_poly.entity_id
_entity_poly.type
_entity_poly.pdbx_seq_one_letter_code
_entity_poly.pdbx_strand_id
1 'polypeptide(L)'
;MVVFLANRANLQSKRLHDRIQNRLSGTFENVRRRRAEPREAGTYRVVADVDPRQFLGDNEYPVSDARVEFGFQLRTSDPYEYYWFNWIEPERSLLVGWHQDDTHDDLGQVHLQVNDGATAVDHQRAQFIDSHPLDVVEQRLNSLPDAVFAVEWEQARPVGLDTSASVVA
;
A
#
# COMPACT_ATOMS: atom_id res chain seq x y z
N MET A 1 5.57 1.76 -22.99
CA MET A 1 6.64 2.13 -22.03
C MET A 1 6.77 3.65 -22.01
N VAL A 2 6.22 4.31 -20.99
CA VAL A 2 6.41 5.75 -20.77
C VAL A 2 7.49 5.88 -19.71
N VAL A 3 8.67 6.34 -20.11
CA VAL A 3 9.74 6.66 -19.16
C VAL A 3 9.40 8.03 -18.55
N PHE A 4 8.85 8.04 -17.34
CA PHE A 4 8.76 9.26 -16.54
C PHE A 4 10.15 9.55 -15.95
N LEU A 5 10.95 10.36 -16.66
CA LEU A 5 12.05 11.09 -16.04
C LEU A 5 11.45 12.15 -15.12
N ALA A 6 11.04 11.73 -13.93
CA ALA A 6 10.40 12.62 -13.00
C ALA A 6 11.42 13.55 -12.37
N ASN A 7 11.30 14.83 -12.68
CA ASN A 7 11.95 15.88 -11.91
C ASN A 7 11.39 15.89 -10.47
N ARG A 8 12.06 15.17 -9.58
CA ARG A 8 11.71 15.05 -8.15
C ARG A 8 11.88 16.38 -7.39
N ALA A 9 12.67 17.32 -7.93
CA ALA A 9 12.93 18.62 -7.28
C ALA A 9 11.69 19.51 -7.12
N ASN A 10 10.59 19.21 -7.84
CA ASN A 10 9.33 19.93 -7.74
C ASN A 10 8.23 19.15 -7.00
N LEU A 11 8.55 18.01 -6.37
CA LEU A 11 7.58 17.27 -5.56
C LEU A 11 7.20 18.09 -4.33
N GLN A 12 5.91 18.36 -4.20
CA GLN A 12 5.32 18.98 -3.02
C GLN A 12 4.32 18.00 -2.44
N SER A 13 4.48 17.68 -1.15
CA SER A 13 3.69 16.62 -0.50
C SER A 13 2.20 16.81 -0.73
N LYS A 14 1.66 18.02 -0.52
CA LYS A 14 0.24 18.31 -0.75
C LYS A 14 -0.19 18.03 -2.20
N ARG A 15 0.56 18.55 -3.19
CA ARG A 15 0.26 18.40 -4.62
C ARG A 15 0.38 16.95 -5.08
N LEU A 16 1.33 16.20 -4.53
CA LEU A 16 1.47 14.77 -4.84
C LEU A 16 0.23 14.01 -4.40
N HIS A 17 -0.20 14.19 -3.15
CA HIS A 17 -1.38 13.52 -2.62
C HIS A 17 -2.68 13.99 -3.30
N ASP A 18 -2.77 15.25 -3.75
CA ASP A 18 -3.88 15.72 -4.60
C ASP A 18 -3.91 14.97 -5.96
N ARG A 19 -2.76 14.73 -6.58
CA ARG A 19 -2.68 13.97 -7.84
C ARG A 19 -3.04 12.50 -7.65
N ILE A 20 -2.59 11.89 -6.55
CA ILE A 20 -2.96 10.52 -6.20
C ILE A 20 -4.47 10.44 -5.98
N GLN A 21 -5.06 11.36 -5.19
CA GLN A 21 -6.50 11.43 -4.99
C GLN A 21 -7.26 11.51 -6.32
N ASN A 22 -6.93 12.48 -7.18
CA ASN A 22 -7.59 12.63 -8.48
C ASN A 22 -7.49 11.39 -9.36
N ARG A 23 -6.36 10.69 -9.32
CA ARG A 23 -6.16 9.46 -10.06
C ARG A 23 -7.07 8.34 -9.55
N LEU A 24 -7.10 8.14 -8.24
CA LEU A 24 -7.89 7.09 -7.60
C LEU A 24 -9.38 7.33 -7.74
N SER A 25 -9.83 8.59 -7.81
CA SER A 25 -11.25 8.93 -8.03
C SER A 25 -11.81 8.43 -9.36
N GLY A 26 -10.98 7.99 -10.31
CA GLY A 26 -11.44 7.32 -11.53
C GLY A 26 -11.78 5.84 -11.35
N THR A 27 -11.32 5.22 -10.27
CA THR A 27 -11.39 3.77 -10.04
C THR A 27 -12.15 3.41 -8.76
N PHE A 28 -12.04 4.23 -7.72
CA PHE A 28 -12.53 3.94 -6.38
C PHE A 28 -13.52 4.98 -5.87
N GLU A 29 -14.22 4.65 -4.79
CA GLU A 29 -15.23 5.49 -4.17
C GLU A 29 -14.69 6.23 -2.95
N ASN A 30 -15.37 7.31 -2.55
CA ASN A 30 -15.08 8.12 -1.35
C ASN A 30 -13.61 8.52 -1.17
N VAL A 31 -12.90 8.71 -2.28
CA VAL A 31 -11.47 9.01 -2.30
C VAL A 31 -11.20 10.37 -1.65
N ARG A 32 -10.40 10.36 -0.60
CA ARG A 32 -10.09 11.55 0.19
C ARG A 32 -8.64 11.56 0.65
N ARG A 33 -8.05 12.75 0.67
CA ARG A 33 -6.80 12.97 1.40
C ARG A 33 -7.10 13.34 2.85
N ARG A 34 -6.42 12.70 3.79
CA ARG A 34 -6.38 13.10 5.21
C ARG A 34 -4.96 13.44 5.64
N ARG A 35 -4.81 14.12 6.78
CA ARG A 35 -3.50 14.23 7.44
C ARG A 35 -3.12 12.86 8.03
N ALA A 36 -1.83 12.58 8.02
CA ALA A 36 -1.29 11.43 8.73
C ALA A 36 -1.44 11.66 10.25
N GLU A 37 -1.75 10.59 10.97
CA GLU A 37 -1.79 10.59 12.43
C GLU A 37 -0.38 10.65 13.04
N PRO A 38 -0.19 11.03 14.31
CA PRO A 38 1.14 11.22 14.90
C PRO A 38 2.09 10.01 14.82
N ARG A 39 1.54 8.80 14.69
CA ARG A 39 2.30 7.54 14.58
C ARG A 39 2.52 7.08 13.14
N GLU A 40 1.94 7.80 12.19
CA GLU A 40 2.06 7.51 10.78
C GLU A 40 3.14 8.39 10.17
N ALA A 41 4.05 7.78 9.43
CA ALA A 41 5.08 8.52 8.71
C ALA A 41 4.50 9.30 7.51
N GLY A 42 5.20 10.37 7.13
CA GLY A 42 4.72 11.32 6.11
C GLY A 42 3.68 12.33 6.64
N THR A 43 3.18 13.19 5.76
CA THR A 43 2.27 14.29 6.15
C THR A 43 0.80 13.97 5.87
N TYR A 44 0.55 13.19 4.83
CA TYR A 44 -0.77 12.93 4.30
C TYR A 44 -0.94 11.46 3.98
N ARG A 45 -2.20 11.03 4.03
CA ARG A 45 -2.66 9.77 3.46
C ARG A 45 -3.73 10.06 2.41
N VAL A 46 -3.78 9.28 1.35
CA VAL A 46 -4.95 9.18 0.49
C VAL A 46 -5.64 7.87 0.84
N VAL A 47 -6.94 7.92 1.09
CA VAL A 47 -7.77 6.76 1.43
C VAL A 47 -8.90 6.68 0.40
N ALA A 48 -9.22 5.47 -0.04
CA ALA A 48 -10.35 5.20 -0.91
C ALA A 48 -11.06 3.92 -0.46
N ASP A 49 -12.39 3.92 -0.60
CA ASP A 49 -13.21 2.75 -0.35
C ASP A 49 -13.25 1.90 -1.63
N VAL A 50 -13.22 0.58 -1.47
CA VAL A 50 -13.07 -0.38 -2.56
C VAL A 50 -14.09 -1.51 -2.39
N ASP A 51 -14.82 -1.83 -3.45
CA ASP A 51 -15.53 -3.11 -3.55
C ASP A 51 -14.49 -4.20 -3.81
N PRO A 52 -14.23 -5.08 -2.84
CA PRO A 52 -13.18 -6.08 -2.96
C PRO A 52 -13.50 -7.15 -3.99
N ARG A 53 -14.78 -7.48 -4.22
CA ARG A 53 -15.18 -8.48 -5.22
C ARG A 53 -14.90 -7.97 -6.61
N GLN A 54 -15.24 -6.71 -6.87
CA GLN A 54 -14.96 -6.06 -8.14
C GLN A 54 -13.46 -5.88 -8.37
N PHE A 55 -12.72 -5.38 -7.36
CA PHE A 55 -11.30 -5.06 -7.52
C PHE A 55 -10.44 -6.31 -7.66
N LEU A 56 -10.72 -7.37 -6.88
CA LEU A 56 -9.98 -8.63 -6.92
C LEU A 56 -10.46 -9.57 -8.03
N GLY A 57 -11.60 -9.28 -8.66
CA GLY A 57 -12.20 -10.15 -9.68
C GLY A 57 -12.73 -11.47 -9.13
N ASP A 58 -13.07 -11.51 -7.83
CA ASP A 58 -13.57 -12.69 -7.13
C ASP A 58 -14.95 -12.39 -6.52
N ASN A 59 -16.01 -12.91 -7.14
CA ASN A 59 -17.38 -12.71 -6.68
C ASN A 59 -17.70 -13.41 -5.36
N GLU A 60 -16.90 -14.39 -4.95
CA GLU A 60 -17.07 -15.15 -3.70
C GLU A 60 -16.21 -14.58 -2.56
N TYR A 61 -15.50 -13.46 -2.80
CA TYR A 61 -14.68 -12.83 -1.78
C TYR A 61 -15.50 -12.53 -0.50
N PRO A 62 -14.97 -12.88 0.68
CA PRO A 62 -15.78 -13.05 1.89
C PRO A 62 -16.28 -11.74 2.53
N VAL A 63 -15.69 -10.60 2.16
CA VAL A 63 -16.08 -9.27 2.64
C VAL A 63 -16.65 -8.42 1.52
N SER A 64 -17.46 -7.43 1.86
CA SER A 64 -18.02 -6.47 0.90
C SER A 64 -17.44 -5.06 1.01
N ASP A 65 -16.65 -4.79 2.04
CA ASP A 65 -16.02 -3.49 2.27
C ASP A 65 -14.51 -3.64 2.51
N ALA A 66 -13.74 -2.89 1.76
CA ALA A 66 -12.31 -2.75 1.94
C ALA A 66 -11.90 -1.29 1.68
N ARG A 67 -10.72 -0.93 2.17
CA ARG A 67 -10.12 0.37 1.86
C ARG A 67 -8.67 0.21 1.46
N VAL A 68 -8.25 1.08 0.55
CA VAL A 68 -6.84 1.29 0.24
C VAL A 68 -6.34 2.57 0.88
N GLU A 69 -5.14 2.55 1.42
CA GLU A 69 -4.47 3.71 2.00
C GLU A 69 -3.06 3.86 1.43
N PHE A 70 -2.72 5.07 0.99
CA PHE A 70 -1.44 5.40 0.39
C PHE A 70 -0.84 6.59 1.14
N GLY A 71 0.47 6.56 1.38
CA GLY A 71 1.19 7.76 1.77
C GLY A 71 2.63 7.76 1.32
N PHE A 72 3.17 8.96 1.22
CA PHE A 72 4.57 9.20 0.88
C PHE A 72 5.19 10.15 1.90
N GLN A 73 6.43 9.86 2.28
CA GLN A 73 7.30 10.77 2.98
C GLN A 73 8.36 11.25 1.99
N LEU A 74 8.26 12.53 1.65
CA LEU A 74 9.20 13.13 0.72
C LEU A 74 10.55 13.35 1.41
N ARG A 75 11.59 12.77 0.81
CA ARG A 75 13.01 12.80 1.13
C ARG A 75 13.75 13.35 -0.09
N THR A 76 13.48 14.61 -0.45
CA THR A 76 14.02 15.21 -1.69
C THR A 76 15.55 15.37 -1.72
N SER A 77 16.23 15.11 -0.60
CA SER A 77 17.70 14.97 -0.48
C SER A 77 18.22 13.57 -0.82
N ASP A 78 17.35 12.57 -0.83
CA ASP A 78 17.67 11.16 -0.96
C ASP A 78 17.36 10.70 -2.39
N PRO A 79 17.94 9.58 -2.84
CA PRO A 79 17.68 9.08 -4.19
C PRO A 79 16.26 8.56 -4.38
N TYR A 80 15.46 8.42 -3.32
CA TYR A 80 14.07 7.93 -3.36
C TYR A 80 13.22 8.44 -2.21
N GLU A 81 11.90 8.41 -2.45
CA GLU A 81 10.88 8.77 -1.47
C GLU A 81 10.44 7.52 -0.72
N TYR A 82 10.12 7.69 0.56
CA TYR A 82 9.55 6.59 1.36
C TYR A 82 8.05 6.50 1.11
N TYR A 83 7.50 5.29 1.12
CA TYR A 83 6.08 5.08 0.89
C TYR A 83 5.47 3.97 1.74
N TRP A 84 4.15 4.07 1.92
CA TRP A 84 3.33 3.03 2.51
C TRP A 84 2.08 2.85 1.69
N PHE A 85 1.68 1.60 1.53
CA PHE A 85 0.50 1.20 0.80
C PHE A 85 -0.18 0.09 1.58
N ASN A 86 -1.44 0.28 1.98
CA ASN A 86 -2.21 -0.71 2.72
C ASN A 86 -3.52 -1.05 2.01
N TRP A 87 -3.83 -2.34 1.96
CA TRP A 87 -5.19 -2.87 1.88
C TRP A 87 -5.68 -3.17 3.29
N ILE A 88 -6.90 -2.76 3.61
CA ILE A 88 -7.47 -2.91 4.94
C ILE A 88 -8.90 -3.42 4.82
N GLU A 89 -9.21 -4.46 5.58
CA GLU A 89 -10.55 -5.02 5.68
C GLU A 89 -11.02 -4.96 7.13
N PRO A 90 -11.88 -3.99 7.47
CA PRO A 90 -12.32 -3.79 8.84
C PRO A 90 -13.01 -5.02 9.44
N GLU A 91 -13.84 -5.72 8.65
CA GLU A 91 -14.62 -6.88 9.11
C GLU A 91 -13.76 -8.06 9.55
N ARG A 92 -12.60 -8.26 8.90
CA ARG A 92 -11.65 -9.33 9.22
C ARG A 92 -10.46 -8.87 10.05
N SER A 93 -10.47 -7.60 10.49
CA SER A 93 -9.32 -6.97 11.16
C SER A 93 -8.01 -7.09 10.36
N LEU A 94 -8.08 -7.17 9.04
CA LEU A 94 -6.90 -7.37 8.19
C LEU A 94 -6.28 -6.03 7.82
N LEU A 95 -4.96 -5.96 7.88
CA LEU A 95 -4.17 -5.03 7.08
C LEU A 95 -3.07 -5.83 6.38
N VAL A 96 -2.95 -5.67 5.07
CA VAL A 96 -1.80 -6.17 4.30
C VAL A 96 -1.27 -5.06 3.41
N GLY A 97 0.05 -4.88 3.36
CA GLY A 97 0.58 -3.73 2.67
C GLY A 97 2.10 -3.67 2.58
N TRP A 98 2.60 -2.77 1.75
CA TRP A 98 4.03 -2.48 1.64
C TRP A 98 4.40 -1.31 2.52
N HIS A 99 5.46 -1.49 3.29
CA HIS A 99 5.96 -0.50 4.24
C HIS A 99 7.42 -0.25 3.99
N GLN A 100 7.79 1.02 4.15
CA GLN A 100 9.17 1.47 4.19
C GLN A 100 9.39 2.17 5.52
N ASP A 101 10.08 1.51 6.43
CA ASP A 101 10.45 2.06 7.73
C ASP A 101 11.89 1.69 8.08
N ASP A 102 12.43 2.38 9.09
CA ASP A 102 13.80 2.18 9.55
C ASP A 102 13.87 1.10 10.66
N THR A 103 12.87 0.22 10.76
CA THR A 103 12.79 -0.79 11.84
C THR A 103 13.07 -2.22 11.39
N HIS A 104 13.08 -2.47 10.08
CA HIS A 104 13.23 -3.81 9.48
C HIS A 104 14.31 -3.84 8.38
N ASP A 105 15.49 -3.28 8.67
CA ASP A 105 16.60 -3.17 7.70
C ASP A 105 17.03 -4.53 7.11
N ASP A 106 16.82 -5.63 7.83
CA ASP A 106 17.13 -7.00 7.39
C ASP A 106 16.20 -7.50 6.26
N LEU A 107 15.03 -6.86 6.10
CA LEU A 107 14.08 -7.14 5.03
C LEU A 107 14.30 -6.29 3.78
N GLY A 108 15.31 -5.42 3.79
CA GLY A 108 15.61 -4.51 2.68
C GLY A 108 14.82 -3.22 2.75
N GLN A 109 14.78 -2.47 1.64
CA GLN A 109 14.24 -1.11 1.62
C GLN A 109 12.72 -1.06 1.80
N VAL A 110 12.00 -2.11 1.40
CA VAL A 110 10.56 -2.25 1.52
C VAL A 110 10.26 -3.69 1.92
N HIS A 111 9.29 -3.86 2.81
CA HIS A 111 8.77 -5.17 3.17
C HIS A 111 7.25 -5.19 3.00
N LEU A 112 6.72 -6.38 2.77
CA LEU A 112 5.29 -6.68 2.85
C LEU A 112 4.99 -7.04 4.30
N GLN A 113 3.95 -6.43 4.87
CA GLN A 113 3.53 -6.66 6.24
C GLN A 113 2.07 -7.08 6.25
N VAL A 114 1.74 -8.04 7.11
CA VAL A 114 0.37 -8.41 7.44
C VAL A 114 0.10 -8.24 8.93
N ASN A 115 -1.06 -7.66 9.26
CA ASN A 115 -1.51 -7.46 10.62
C ASN A 115 -2.87 -8.11 10.85
N ASP A 116 -3.05 -8.57 12.09
CA ASP A 116 -4.34 -8.78 12.72
C ASP A 116 -4.63 -7.63 13.70
N GLY A 117 -5.52 -6.73 13.28
CA GLY A 117 -5.82 -5.49 13.97
C GLY A 117 -4.58 -4.60 14.07
N ALA A 118 -4.11 -4.38 15.30
CA ALA A 118 -2.93 -3.57 15.58
C ALA A 118 -1.64 -4.40 15.72
N THR A 119 -1.72 -5.72 15.59
CA THR A 119 -0.59 -6.63 15.78
C THR A 119 -0.07 -7.10 14.44
N ALA A 120 1.19 -6.80 14.14
CA ALA A 120 1.86 -7.41 13.00
C ALA A 120 2.08 -8.89 13.27
N VAL A 121 1.62 -9.74 12.35
CA VAL A 121 1.72 -11.21 12.47
C VAL A 121 2.84 -11.77 11.60
N ASP A 122 3.17 -11.11 10.49
CA ASP A 122 4.30 -11.48 9.65
C ASP A 122 4.84 -10.28 8.83
N HIS A 123 6.13 -10.34 8.51
CA HIS A 123 6.83 -9.40 7.64
C HIS A 123 7.70 -10.19 6.66
N GLN A 124 7.56 -9.91 5.38
CA GLN A 124 8.32 -10.55 4.32
C GLN A 124 9.03 -9.52 3.46
N ARG A 125 10.18 -9.90 2.91
CA ARG A 125 10.86 -9.06 1.93
C ARG A 125 9.96 -8.81 0.72
N ALA A 126 10.06 -7.61 0.16
CA ALA A 126 9.33 -7.25 -1.05
C ALA A 126 10.22 -6.44 -1.98
N GLN A 127 9.96 -6.57 -3.28
CA GLN A 127 10.71 -5.81 -4.29
C GLN A 127 10.56 -4.30 -4.07
N PHE A 128 11.68 -3.59 -3.90
CA PHE A 128 11.69 -2.13 -3.90
C PHE A 128 11.46 -1.57 -5.32
N ILE A 129 10.66 -0.51 -5.42
CA ILE A 129 10.35 0.18 -6.68
C ILE A 129 10.97 1.57 -6.64
N ASP A 130 12.14 1.72 -7.26
CA ASP A 130 12.77 3.04 -7.47
C ASP A 130 12.18 3.73 -8.69
N SER A 131 11.02 4.36 -8.51
CA SER A 131 10.37 5.14 -9.55
C SER A 131 9.71 6.39 -8.98
N HIS A 132 9.13 7.21 -9.86
CA HIS A 132 8.32 8.34 -9.45
C HIS A 132 7.12 7.88 -8.60
N PRO A 133 6.74 8.60 -7.53
CA PRO A 133 5.63 8.18 -6.65
C PRO A 133 4.32 7.80 -7.34
N LEU A 134 3.96 8.48 -8.43
CA LEU A 134 2.74 8.13 -9.18
C LEU A 134 2.85 6.79 -9.92
N ASP A 135 4.04 6.40 -10.35
CA ASP A 135 4.30 5.12 -10.98
C ASP A 135 4.38 4.01 -9.93
N VAL A 136 4.95 4.29 -8.76
CA VAL A 136 4.90 3.37 -7.60
C VAL A 136 3.44 3.04 -7.23
N VAL A 137 2.55 4.04 -7.20
CA VAL A 137 1.11 3.82 -6.95
C VAL A 137 0.49 2.89 -8.00
N GLU A 138 0.78 3.07 -9.28
CA GLU A 138 0.27 2.19 -10.35
C GLU A 138 0.74 0.75 -10.17
N GLN A 139 2.05 0.56 -9.96
CA GLN A 139 2.63 -0.76 -9.85
C GLN A 139 2.11 -1.50 -8.60
N ARG A 140 1.97 -0.79 -7.47
CA ARG A 140 1.41 -1.39 -6.25
C ARG A 140 -0.07 -1.69 -6.35
N LEU A 141 -0.86 -0.88 -7.05
CA LEU A 141 -2.25 -1.21 -7.34
C LEU A 141 -2.37 -2.49 -8.16
N ASN A 142 -1.52 -2.65 -9.18
CA ASN A 142 -1.53 -3.85 -10.01
C ASN A 142 -1.09 -5.11 -9.24
N SER A 143 -0.19 -4.96 -8.27
CA SER A 143 0.32 -6.07 -7.44
C SER A 143 -0.55 -6.35 -6.21
N LEU A 144 -1.54 -5.51 -5.93
CA LEU A 144 -2.33 -5.59 -4.71
C LEU A 144 -3.16 -6.87 -4.60
N PRO A 145 -3.83 -7.36 -5.67
CA PRO A 145 -4.53 -8.63 -5.60
C PRO A 145 -3.63 -9.79 -5.16
N ASP A 146 -2.42 -9.88 -5.72
CA ASP A 146 -1.45 -10.92 -5.35
C ASP A 146 -1.07 -10.83 -3.87
N ALA A 147 -0.89 -9.61 -3.32
CA ALA A 147 -0.61 -9.41 -1.90
C ALA A 147 -1.78 -9.78 -0.99
N VAL A 148 -3.01 -9.52 -1.42
CA VAL A 148 -4.22 -9.89 -0.69
C VAL A 148 -4.40 -11.41 -0.68
N PHE A 149 -4.19 -12.07 -1.81
CA PHE A 149 -4.31 -13.53 -1.93
C PHE A 149 -3.14 -14.29 -1.29
N ALA A 150 -1.99 -13.65 -1.08
CA ALA A 150 -0.86 -14.23 -0.36
C ALA A 150 -1.10 -14.35 1.15
N VAL A 151 -2.13 -13.70 1.71
CA VAL A 151 -2.42 -13.79 3.15
C VAL A 151 -2.89 -15.20 3.50
N GLU A 152 -2.19 -15.85 4.42
CA GLU A 152 -2.58 -17.14 4.96
C GLU A 152 -3.55 -16.97 6.14
N TRP A 153 -4.53 -17.86 6.23
CA TRP A 153 -5.62 -17.77 7.21
C TRP A 153 -5.76 -19.06 8.02
N GLU A 154 -5.88 -18.91 9.34
CA GLU A 154 -6.35 -19.98 10.24
C GLU A 154 -7.50 -19.47 11.07
N GLN A 155 -8.60 -20.25 11.15
CA GLN A 155 -9.78 -19.89 11.96
C GLN A 155 -10.27 -18.45 11.71
N ALA A 156 -10.27 -18.02 10.44
CA ALA A 156 -10.66 -16.68 9.98
C ALA A 156 -9.77 -15.52 10.50
N ARG A 157 -8.55 -15.80 10.95
CA ARG A 157 -7.55 -14.79 11.31
C ARG A 157 -6.31 -14.91 10.41
N PRO A 158 -5.68 -13.79 10.04
CA PRO A 158 -4.44 -13.85 9.27
C PRO A 158 -3.32 -14.40 10.16
N VAL A 159 -2.54 -15.34 9.64
CA VAL A 159 -1.42 -15.97 10.37
C VAL A 159 -0.06 -15.73 9.74
N GLY A 160 -0.03 -15.29 8.48
CA GLY A 160 1.22 -15.04 7.77
C GLY A 160 1.03 -14.72 6.30
N LEU A 161 2.13 -14.78 5.56
CA LEU A 161 2.18 -14.61 4.11
C LEU A 161 2.73 -15.87 3.45
N ASP A 162 2.12 -16.31 2.35
CA ASP A 162 2.65 -17.36 1.50
C ASP A 162 3.97 -16.89 0.88
N THR A 163 5.09 -17.45 1.37
CA THR A 163 6.45 -17.12 0.91
C THR A 163 6.73 -17.49 -0.54
N SER A 164 5.85 -18.26 -1.20
CA SER A 164 5.95 -18.58 -2.61
C SER A 164 5.25 -17.57 -3.52
N ALA A 165 4.48 -16.64 -2.95
CA ALA A 165 3.79 -15.60 -3.70
C ALA A 165 4.77 -14.63 -4.36
N SER A 166 4.47 -14.20 -5.59
CA SER A 166 5.30 -13.30 -6.41
C SER A 166 5.62 -11.96 -5.74
N VAL A 167 4.78 -11.52 -4.82
CA VAL A 167 4.93 -10.27 -4.06
C VAL A 167 5.92 -10.37 -2.91
N VAL A 168 6.30 -11.60 -2.52
CA VAL A 168 7.34 -11.92 -1.54
C VAL A 168 8.61 -12.26 -2.31
N ALA A 169 9.71 -11.55 -2.06
CA ALA A 169 10.93 -11.62 -2.88
C ALA A 169 12.23 -11.51 -2.08
#